data_AF-A0AAD4PYI2-F1
#
_entry.id   AF-A0AAD4PYI2-F1
#
_cell.length_a   1.000
_cell.length_b   1.000
_cell.length_c   1.000
_cell.angle_alpha   90.00
_cell.angle_beta   90.00
_cell.angle_gamma   90.00
#
_symmetry.space_group_name_H-M   'P 1'
#
loop_
_entity.id
_entity.type
_entity.pdbx_description
1 polymer ?
#
loop_
_entity_poly.entity_id
_entity_poly.type
_entity_poly.pdbx_seq_one_letter_code
_entity_poly.pdbx_strand_id
1 'polypeptide(L)'
;MSACLLETQINPVVATIKARGNANSPADGGPYDDKEPYPEKLPEKIGFWSLRLPVKQQQDIRATPYSGYAEARTLLPDQTKTSWEHILEIGVDKLNTVFKEVEDPTAVTSRSAVAGIVLSPDLQVWREEQHRAGRILPSKGYGLTRTSNTVIEALGIGDLPPPLLTNAALFGSGIANFLIGAIDSKVLLSNYCVDMGFFYEHGYDKVFPEYEPIIRWAATDRYAMATAGGTERRVAAEMGLEYIRKKISLEDGSVRNLSNKTAKMTRKEAIAVNVCECSLLGMAADMIAQGHDKGTIINDFAFGSPGTDVIDVGSDIHNSELFNSFLNTGDVTSSGVVTEESLRRVYDAYAHSCARMFTERWSDPGAKMCSMLFTWHIQNNRHEFLRRAVLGYPKVRSEHTLGQREADIDEVFDEELHTTGFSRPLVNACNGDVICDHVHEQFQKSGGNPLLKELWFYLSEGPLQYASSGVVDAIKEGQLAEGSRISMARAYAGGMVDDLVWFLAHASQHAWQVNYLFEAAMFGSLLDDGGLEGKLDRFT
;
A
#
# COMPACT_ATOMS: atom_id res chain seq x y z
N MET A 1 22.52 -29.77 22.53
CA MET A 1 23.46 -28.79 23.10
C MET A 1 24.19 -28.06 21.97
N SER A 2 23.55 -27.02 21.45
CA SER A 2 24.11 -25.88 20.71
C SER A 2 22.89 -25.11 20.17
N ALA A 3 22.20 -24.48 21.12
CA ALA A 3 21.07 -23.60 20.91
C ALA A 3 21.26 -22.45 21.91
N CYS A 4 22.30 -21.66 21.68
CA CYS A 4 22.63 -20.44 22.42
C CYS A 4 23.81 -19.82 21.68
N LEU A 5 23.55 -18.96 20.69
CA LEU A 5 24.50 -17.96 20.11
C LEU A 5 23.96 -17.25 18.85
N LEU A 6 22.64 -17.01 18.73
CA LEU A 6 22.08 -16.18 17.64
C LEU A 6 21.06 -15.12 18.12
N GLU A 7 20.91 -14.92 19.44
CA GLU A 7 20.02 -13.90 20.04
C GLU A 7 20.69 -12.52 20.26
N THR A 8 21.91 -12.30 19.76
CA THR A 8 22.65 -11.04 19.94
C THR A 8 22.96 -10.34 18.63
N GLN A 9 21.90 -10.00 17.87
CA GLN A 9 21.89 -8.84 16.99
C GLN A 9 20.58 -8.05 17.20
N ILE A 10 20.35 -7.63 18.45
CA ILE A 10 19.38 -6.60 18.76
C ILE A 10 19.87 -5.28 18.12
N ASN A 11 19.02 -4.79 17.23
CA ASN A 11 19.13 -3.62 16.38
C ASN A 11 19.79 -2.39 17.07
N PRO A 12 20.99 -1.93 16.63
CA PRO A 12 21.67 -0.75 17.19
C PRO A 12 20.83 0.53 17.13
N VAL A 13 19.86 0.60 16.21
CA VAL A 13 18.97 1.76 16.04
C VAL A 13 17.98 1.89 17.19
N VAL A 14 17.38 0.78 17.66
CA VAL A 14 16.45 0.76 18.80
C VAL A 14 17.18 1.09 20.10
N ALA A 15 18.41 0.60 20.27
CA ALA A 15 19.25 0.94 21.42
C ALA A 15 19.68 2.43 21.41
N THR A 16 19.98 2.99 20.24
CA THR A 16 20.35 4.41 20.07
C THR A 16 19.17 5.35 20.31
N ILE A 17 17.96 4.95 19.88
CA ILE A 17 16.72 5.72 20.12
C ILE A 17 16.34 5.70 21.61
N LYS A 18 16.40 4.53 22.29
CA LYS A 18 16.20 4.46 23.75
C LYS A 18 17.24 5.25 24.55
N ALA A 19 18.51 5.27 24.10
CA ALA A 19 19.56 6.04 24.76
C ALA A 19 19.38 7.56 24.61
N ARG A 20 18.74 8.04 23.53
CA ARG A 20 18.44 9.47 23.33
C ARG A 20 17.15 9.91 24.04
N GLY A 21 16.15 9.03 24.18
CA GLY A 21 14.89 9.33 24.86
C GLY A 21 15.00 9.61 26.37
N ASN A 22 16.08 9.17 27.02
CA ASN A 22 16.30 9.43 28.45
C ASN A 22 17.03 10.76 28.76
N ALA A 23 17.43 11.53 27.75
CA ALA A 23 18.25 12.73 27.96
C ALA A 23 17.49 14.07 27.93
N ASN A 24 16.21 14.11 27.56
CA ASN A 24 15.43 15.36 27.55
C ASN A 24 13.95 15.11 27.86
N SER A 25 13.58 15.26 29.12
CA SER A 25 12.20 15.62 29.49
C SER A 25 12.15 17.13 29.67
N PRO A 26 11.28 17.85 28.93
CA PRO A 26 10.74 19.10 29.42
C PRO A 26 9.23 18.96 29.57
N ALA A 27 8.82 18.73 30.82
CA ALA A 27 7.61 19.33 31.33
C ALA A 27 7.85 20.85 31.39
N ASP A 28 7.34 21.59 30.40
CA ASP A 28 6.79 22.95 30.51
C ASP A 28 6.73 23.59 29.12
N GLY A 29 5.52 24.01 28.74
CA GLY A 29 5.24 24.69 27.47
C GLY A 29 5.83 26.09 27.45
N GLY A 30 6.92 26.26 26.71
CA GLY A 30 7.41 27.57 26.22
C GLY A 30 7.04 27.79 24.74
N PRO A 31 6.95 29.03 24.28
CA PRO A 31 6.57 29.35 22.90
C PRO A 31 7.67 28.87 21.94
N TYR A 32 7.26 28.11 20.91
CA TYR A 32 8.14 27.70 19.82
C TYR A 32 8.67 28.95 19.09
N ASP A 33 9.99 28.99 18.87
CA ASP A 33 10.70 30.00 18.08
C ASP A 33 10.22 29.92 16.62
N ASP A 34 9.79 31.04 16.03
CA ASP A 34 9.17 31.19 14.69
C ASP A 34 10.14 30.94 13.50
N LYS A 35 11.22 30.17 13.70
CA LYS A 35 12.16 29.83 12.62
C LYS A 35 11.65 28.61 11.88
N GLU A 36 11.52 28.72 10.55
CA GLU A 36 11.18 27.58 9.68
C GLU A 36 12.09 26.38 10.03
N PRO A 37 11.55 25.24 10.51
CA PRO A 37 12.38 24.17 11.08
C PRO A 37 13.10 23.31 10.03
N TYR A 38 12.88 23.59 8.73
CA TYR A 38 13.18 22.67 7.64
C TYR A 38 13.95 23.38 6.54
N PRO A 39 14.80 22.66 5.79
CA PRO A 39 15.63 23.28 4.77
C PRO A 39 14.76 24.05 3.77
N GLU A 40 15.02 25.37 3.63
CA GLU A 40 14.31 26.25 2.70
C GLU A 40 14.36 25.74 1.24
N LYS A 41 15.30 24.84 0.92
CA LYS A 41 15.50 24.23 -0.40
C LYS A 41 16.00 22.78 -0.27
N LEU A 42 15.34 21.85 -0.96
CA LEU A 42 15.97 20.58 -1.35
C LEU A 42 17.12 20.86 -2.33
N PRO A 43 18.14 19.98 -2.42
CA PRO A 43 19.19 20.13 -3.42
C PRO A 43 18.59 20.23 -4.84
N GLU A 44 19.09 21.16 -5.65
CA GLU A 44 18.73 21.34 -7.07
C GLU A 44 18.91 20.08 -7.93
N LYS A 45 19.55 19.03 -7.38
CA LYS A 45 19.82 17.75 -8.01
C LYS A 45 18.63 16.79 -8.09
N ILE A 46 17.53 17.03 -7.38
CA ILE A 46 16.30 16.28 -7.63
C ILE A 46 15.79 16.77 -8.98
N GLY A 47 16.03 16.01 -10.05
CA GLY A 47 15.60 16.38 -11.40
C GLY A 47 14.07 16.53 -11.43
N PHE A 48 13.61 17.78 -11.48
CA PHE A 48 12.18 18.10 -11.53
C PHE A 48 11.64 17.86 -12.94
N TRP A 49 10.87 16.80 -13.09
CA TRP A 49 10.13 16.53 -14.32
C TRP A 49 8.64 16.67 -14.00
N SER A 50 8.14 17.90 -14.09
CA SER A 50 6.72 18.05 -14.40
C SER A 50 6.51 17.37 -15.76
N LEU A 51 5.50 16.51 -15.85
CA LEU A 51 5.08 15.88 -17.11
C LEU A 51 5.08 16.96 -18.21
N ARG A 52 6.05 16.93 -19.12
CA ARG A 52 6.16 17.87 -20.26
C ARG A 52 5.33 17.36 -21.44
N LEU A 53 4.08 16.98 -21.18
CA LEU A 53 3.13 16.87 -22.29
C LEU A 53 2.66 18.29 -22.62
N PRO A 54 2.46 18.63 -23.91
CA PRO A 54 1.84 19.90 -24.28
C PRO A 54 0.52 20.09 -23.51
N VAL A 55 0.32 21.25 -22.87
CA VAL A 55 -0.83 21.57 -22.00
C VAL A 55 -2.17 21.15 -22.61
N LYS A 56 -2.31 21.27 -23.92
CA LYS A 56 -3.53 20.92 -24.66
C LYS A 56 -3.78 19.40 -24.73
N GLN A 57 -2.74 18.59 -24.95
CA GLN A 57 -2.84 17.13 -24.92
C GLN A 57 -3.05 16.60 -23.49
N GLN A 58 -2.49 17.27 -22.47
CA GLN A 58 -2.79 16.94 -21.07
C GLN A 58 -4.25 17.20 -20.73
N GLN A 59 -4.81 18.32 -21.16
CA GLN A 59 -6.21 18.68 -20.89
C GLN A 59 -7.19 17.71 -21.56
N ASP A 60 -6.96 17.33 -22.82
CA ASP A 60 -7.87 16.43 -23.56
C ASP A 60 -7.85 14.99 -23.00
N ILE A 61 -6.69 14.48 -22.57
CA ILE A 61 -6.56 13.16 -21.94
C ILE A 61 -7.15 13.16 -20.52
N ARG A 62 -6.90 14.20 -19.72
CA ARG A 62 -7.39 14.31 -18.34
C ARG A 62 -8.91 14.49 -18.24
N ALA A 63 -9.53 15.12 -19.25
CA ALA A 63 -10.95 15.45 -19.25
C ALA A 63 -11.87 14.37 -19.83
N THR A 64 -11.35 13.28 -20.40
CA THR A 64 -12.18 12.20 -20.98
C THR A 64 -12.48 11.15 -19.91
N PRO A 65 -13.75 10.99 -19.46
CA PRO A 65 -14.08 9.98 -18.47
C PRO A 65 -13.84 8.58 -19.05
N TYR A 66 -13.10 7.74 -18.32
CA TYR A 66 -13.06 6.32 -18.61
C TYR A 66 -14.45 5.72 -18.37
N SER A 67 -14.91 4.82 -19.25
CA SER A 67 -16.11 4.04 -18.99
C SER A 67 -15.95 3.20 -17.71
N GLY A 68 -17.04 3.00 -16.98
CA GLY A 68 -17.07 2.23 -15.73
C GLY A 68 -17.08 3.09 -14.46
N TYR A 69 -16.85 2.42 -13.32
CA TYR A 69 -16.71 3.02 -11.98
C TYR A 69 -17.94 3.81 -11.51
N ALA A 70 -19.14 3.34 -11.84
CA ALA A 70 -20.39 4.07 -11.57
C ALA A 70 -20.60 4.35 -10.07
N GLU A 71 -20.26 3.39 -9.21
CA GLU A 71 -20.35 3.53 -7.75
C GLU A 71 -19.39 4.62 -7.24
N ALA A 72 -18.12 4.59 -7.67
CA ALA A 72 -17.11 5.58 -7.31
C ALA A 72 -17.52 7.01 -7.75
N ARG A 73 -18.10 7.15 -8.95
CA ARG A 73 -18.62 8.42 -9.48
C ARG A 73 -19.80 8.96 -8.66
N THR A 74 -20.58 8.05 -8.07
CA THR A 74 -21.74 8.40 -7.23
C THR A 74 -21.29 8.80 -5.82
N LEU A 75 -20.22 8.17 -5.30
CA LEU A 75 -19.63 8.50 -4.00
C LEU A 75 -18.98 9.89 -4.00
N LEU A 76 -18.28 10.26 -5.08
CA LEU A 76 -17.68 11.59 -5.24
C LEU A 76 -18.28 12.33 -6.46
N PRO A 77 -19.49 12.90 -6.34
CA PRO A 77 -20.15 13.57 -7.46
C PRO A 77 -19.48 14.89 -7.84
N ASP A 78 -18.73 15.51 -6.93
CA ASP A 78 -17.88 16.67 -7.17
C ASP A 78 -16.71 16.71 -6.18
N GLN A 79 -15.79 17.66 -6.35
CA GLN A 79 -14.64 17.83 -5.45
C GLN A 79 -14.91 18.74 -4.26
N THR A 80 -16.16 19.10 -3.99
CA THR A 80 -16.44 19.98 -2.86
C THR A 80 -16.05 19.31 -1.55
N LYS A 81 -15.73 20.14 -0.55
CA LYS A 81 -15.46 19.67 0.82
C LYS A 81 -16.57 18.73 1.31
N THR A 82 -17.83 19.05 1.02
CA THR A 82 -19.00 18.26 1.41
C THR A 82 -19.03 16.87 0.78
N SER A 83 -18.58 16.72 -0.47
CA SER A 83 -18.49 15.40 -1.10
C SER A 83 -17.40 14.52 -0.45
N TRP A 84 -16.27 15.11 -0.05
CA TRP A 84 -15.25 14.39 0.73
C TRP A 84 -15.70 14.07 2.16
N GLU A 85 -16.36 15.01 2.83
CA GLU A 85 -16.98 14.79 4.14
C GLU A 85 -17.99 13.64 4.08
N HIS A 86 -18.77 13.54 3.01
CA HIS A 86 -19.71 12.42 2.84
C HIS A 86 -19.03 11.05 2.76
N ILE A 87 -17.90 10.93 2.03
CA ILE A 87 -17.13 9.68 1.98
C ILE A 87 -16.57 9.34 3.37
N LEU A 88 -16.01 10.33 4.05
CA LEU A 88 -15.48 10.17 5.40
C LEU A 88 -16.59 9.74 6.38
N GLU A 89 -17.77 10.35 6.32
CA GLU A 89 -18.93 10.02 7.13
C GLU A 89 -19.33 8.55 6.95
N ILE A 90 -19.41 8.04 5.71
CA ILE A 90 -19.69 6.62 5.44
C ILE A 90 -18.64 5.73 6.12
N GLY A 91 -17.35 6.06 5.97
CA GLY A 91 -16.26 5.31 6.59
C GLY A 91 -16.33 5.32 8.11
N VAL A 92 -16.51 6.49 8.73
CA VAL A 92 -16.55 6.68 10.19
C VAL A 92 -17.81 6.03 10.78
N ASP A 93 -18.96 6.16 10.14
CA ASP A 93 -20.19 5.49 10.58
C ASP A 93 -20.04 3.98 10.55
N LYS A 94 -19.35 3.45 9.53
CA LYS A 94 -19.05 2.02 9.46
C LYS A 94 -18.11 1.58 10.57
N LEU A 95 -17.02 2.30 10.81
CA LEU A 95 -16.12 2.07 11.93
C LEU A 95 -16.91 2.01 13.25
N ASN A 96 -17.68 3.06 13.56
CA ASN A 96 -18.43 3.14 14.81
C ASN A 96 -19.45 1.99 14.95
N THR A 97 -20.12 1.62 13.88
CA THR A 97 -21.10 0.52 13.87
C THR A 97 -20.43 -0.82 14.20
N VAL A 98 -19.32 -1.11 13.51
CA VAL A 98 -18.56 -2.35 13.68
C VAL A 98 -17.98 -2.45 15.10
N PHE A 99 -17.30 -1.41 15.58
CA PHE A 99 -16.67 -1.42 16.91
C PHE A 99 -17.69 -1.48 18.04
N LYS A 100 -18.86 -0.84 17.89
CA LYS A 100 -19.94 -0.96 18.87
C LYS A 100 -20.43 -2.40 19.03
N GLU A 101 -20.53 -3.15 17.94
CA GLU A 101 -20.93 -4.56 17.98
C GLU A 101 -19.82 -5.48 18.50
N VAL A 102 -18.56 -5.15 18.23
CA VAL A 102 -17.41 -5.85 18.83
C VAL A 102 -17.40 -5.71 20.36
N GLU A 103 -17.77 -4.53 20.89
CA GLU A 103 -17.83 -4.27 22.34
C GLU A 103 -19.07 -4.89 23.02
N ASP A 104 -20.18 -5.06 22.30
CA ASP A 104 -21.42 -5.68 22.81
C ASP A 104 -21.87 -6.89 21.95
N PRO A 105 -21.29 -8.09 22.17
CA PRO A 105 -21.62 -9.30 21.42
C PRO A 105 -23.04 -9.82 21.69
N THR A 106 -23.80 -9.25 22.63
CA THR A 106 -25.16 -9.71 22.94
C THR A 106 -26.21 -9.17 21.96
N ALA A 107 -25.81 -8.22 21.11
CA ALA A 107 -26.64 -7.63 20.07
C ALA A 107 -26.64 -8.40 18.73
N VAL A 108 -26.00 -9.57 18.66
CA VAL A 108 -25.86 -10.35 17.41
C VAL A 108 -27.24 -10.73 16.87
N THR A 109 -27.60 -10.07 15.76
CA THR A 109 -28.83 -10.31 15.01
C THR A 109 -28.46 -10.89 13.63
N SER A 110 -29.46 -11.29 12.85
CA SER A 110 -29.26 -11.66 11.43
C SER A 110 -28.71 -10.51 10.55
N ARG A 111 -28.51 -9.31 11.12
CA ARG A 111 -27.95 -8.11 10.48
C ARG A 111 -26.62 -7.65 11.11
N SER A 112 -25.88 -8.57 11.75
CA SER A 112 -24.56 -8.28 12.31
C SER A 112 -23.64 -7.62 11.29
N ALA A 113 -23.04 -6.48 11.66
CA ALA A 113 -22.00 -5.78 10.91
C ALA A 113 -20.64 -6.46 11.04
N VAL A 114 -20.53 -7.47 11.91
CA VAL A 114 -19.31 -8.23 12.18
C VAL A 114 -19.51 -9.71 11.81
N ALA A 115 -18.53 -10.33 11.16
CA ALA A 115 -18.48 -11.76 10.94
C ALA A 115 -17.38 -12.37 11.82
N GLY A 116 -17.70 -13.45 12.54
CA GLY A 116 -16.66 -14.32 13.07
C GLY A 116 -16.06 -15.16 11.95
N ILE A 117 -14.73 -15.25 11.88
CA ILE A 117 -14.04 -15.96 10.80
C ILE A 117 -13.09 -17.03 11.32
N VAL A 118 -13.01 -18.14 10.60
CA VAL A 118 -12.04 -19.22 10.85
C VAL A 118 -11.51 -19.77 9.53
N LEU A 119 -10.33 -20.39 9.56
CA LEU A 119 -9.86 -21.19 8.43
C LEU A 119 -10.73 -22.44 8.26
N SER A 120 -10.97 -22.80 7.01
CA SER A 120 -11.53 -24.11 6.68
C SER A 120 -10.64 -25.25 7.19
N PRO A 121 -11.20 -26.45 7.48
CA PRO A 121 -10.43 -27.59 7.96
C PRO A 121 -9.22 -27.93 7.10
N ASP A 122 -9.36 -27.86 5.77
CA ASP A 122 -8.27 -28.19 4.84
C ASP A 122 -7.13 -27.17 4.88
N LEU A 123 -7.44 -25.86 4.97
CA LEU A 123 -6.42 -24.83 5.13
C LEU A 123 -5.73 -24.92 6.49
N GLN A 124 -6.47 -25.28 7.54
CA GLN A 124 -5.91 -25.48 8.88
C GLN A 124 -4.94 -26.67 8.91
N VAL A 125 -5.33 -27.81 8.33
CA VAL A 125 -4.45 -28.99 8.20
C VAL A 125 -3.20 -28.65 7.40
N TRP A 126 -3.36 -27.95 6.27
CA TRP A 126 -2.22 -27.51 5.46
C TRP A 126 -1.27 -26.61 6.26
N ARG A 127 -1.79 -25.62 6.99
CA ARG A 127 -0.98 -24.73 7.85
C ARG A 127 -0.17 -25.54 8.86
N GLU A 128 -0.80 -26.49 9.55
CA GLU A 128 -0.16 -27.34 10.56
C GLU A 128 0.94 -28.24 9.95
N GLU A 129 0.73 -28.76 8.74
CA GLU A 129 1.75 -29.50 8.00
C GLU A 129 2.96 -28.63 7.64
N GLN A 130 2.73 -27.42 7.13
CA GLN A 130 3.80 -26.48 6.81
C GLN A 130 4.59 -26.06 8.06
N HIS A 131 3.89 -25.74 9.14
CA HIS A 131 4.51 -25.40 10.44
C HIS A 131 5.36 -26.55 10.99
N ARG A 132 4.87 -27.80 10.92
CA ARG A 132 5.66 -28.99 11.30
C ARG A 132 6.90 -29.19 10.42
N ALA A 133 6.85 -28.76 9.17
CA ALA A 133 8.00 -28.75 8.26
C ALA A 133 8.95 -27.55 8.49
N GLY A 134 8.69 -26.70 9.49
CA GLY A 134 9.48 -25.49 9.76
C GLY A 134 9.24 -24.35 8.76
N ARG A 135 8.21 -24.46 7.91
CA ARG A 135 7.80 -23.42 6.96
C ARG A 135 6.85 -22.45 7.68
N ILE A 136 7.45 -21.55 8.45
CA ILE A 136 6.75 -20.57 9.27
C ILE A 136 7.11 -19.18 8.78
N LEU A 137 6.10 -18.32 8.63
CA LEU A 137 6.29 -16.91 8.37
C LEU A 137 6.49 -16.19 9.72
N PRO A 138 7.61 -15.48 9.92
CA PRO A 138 7.81 -14.70 11.14
C PRO A 138 6.85 -13.51 11.21
N SER A 139 6.62 -13.01 12.42
CA SER A 139 5.86 -11.77 12.66
C SER A 139 6.36 -10.59 11.81
N LYS A 140 5.44 -9.67 11.47
CA LYS A 140 5.74 -8.44 10.72
C LYS A 140 6.88 -7.63 11.38
N GLY A 141 7.75 -7.07 10.56
CA GLY A 141 8.78 -6.14 10.99
C GLY A 141 8.19 -4.75 11.33
N TYR A 142 9.01 -3.87 11.90
CA TYR A 142 8.53 -2.55 12.33
C TYR A 142 8.44 -1.50 11.22
N GLY A 143 9.05 -1.73 10.05
CA GLY A 143 9.08 -0.72 8.99
C GLY A 143 9.89 0.54 9.31
N LEU A 144 10.79 0.47 10.30
CA LEU A 144 11.58 1.61 10.80
C LEU A 144 13.05 1.56 10.37
N THR A 145 13.43 0.61 9.50
CA THR A 145 14.82 0.53 9.03
C THR A 145 15.17 1.74 8.18
N ARG A 146 16.36 2.27 8.39
CA ARG A 146 16.88 3.42 7.64
C ARG A 146 17.21 3.01 6.20
N THR A 147 16.90 3.90 5.28
CA THR A 147 17.33 3.83 3.88
C THR A 147 18.86 3.85 3.79
N SER A 148 19.44 3.06 2.87
CA SER A 148 20.89 3.00 2.71
C SER A 148 21.49 4.32 2.24
N ASN A 149 22.75 4.56 2.60
CA ASN A 149 23.47 5.76 2.15
C ASN A 149 23.54 5.82 0.61
N THR A 150 23.66 4.68 -0.08
CA THR A 150 23.69 4.63 -1.54
C THR A 150 22.41 5.20 -2.16
N VAL A 151 21.24 4.86 -1.62
CA VAL A 151 19.96 5.43 -2.08
C VAL A 151 19.87 6.91 -1.73
N ILE A 152 20.23 7.28 -0.49
CA ILE A 152 20.18 8.67 -0.01
C ILE A 152 21.07 9.59 -0.86
N GLU A 153 22.27 9.13 -1.21
CA GLU A 153 23.23 9.84 -2.05
C GLU A 153 22.73 9.93 -3.50
N ALA A 154 22.16 8.85 -4.04
CA ALA A 154 21.61 8.84 -5.40
C ALA A 154 20.47 9.86 -5.56
N LEU A 155 19.60 9.97 -4.56
CA LEU A 155 18.47 10.91 -4.55
C LEU A 155 18.85 12.32 -4.06
N GLY A 156 20.01 12.49 -3.43
CA GLY A 156 20.41 13.76 -2.84
C GLY A 156 19.50 14.23 -1.70
N ILE A 157 19.07 13.31 -0.83
CA ILE A 157 18.08 13.59 0.23
C ILE A 157 18.67 13.46 1.65
N GLY A 158 20.00 13.59 1.79
CA GLY A 158 20.71 13.37 3.05
C GLY A 158 20.28 14.29 4.20
N ASP A 159 19.76 15.47 3.88
CA ASP A 159 19.35 16.49 4.85
C ASP A 159 17.89 16.31 5.31
N LEU A 160 17.17 15.32 4.79
CA LEU A 160 15.81 15.05 5.24
C LEU A 160 15.79 14.51 6.68
N PRO A 161 14.76 14.86 7.46
CA PRO A 161 14.63 14.38 8.83
C PRO A 161 14.47 12.85 8.88
N PRO A 162 14.89 12.19 9.99
CA PRO A 162 14.86 10.74 10.14
C PRO A 162 13.56 10.02 9.74
N PRO A 163 12.34 10.49 10.11
CA PRO A 163 11.10 9.81 9.72
C PRO A 163 10.90 9.71 8.20
N LEU A 164 11.44 10.64 7.41
CA LEU A 164 11.35 10.63 5.94
C LEU A 164 12.42 9.74 5.27
N LEU A 165 13.34 9.19 6.06
CA LEU A 165 14.46 8.39 5.56
C LEU A 165 14.39 6.93 6.01
N THR A 166 13.24 6.47 6.51
CA THR A 166 12.99 5.04 6.67
C THR A 166 12.63 4.41 5.33
N ASN A 167 12.90 3.12 5.15
CA ASN A 167 12.54 2.41 3.92
C ASN A 167 11.03 2.44 3.70
N ALA A 168 10.23 2.28 4.75
CA ALA A 168 8.77 2.29 4.64
C ALA A 168 8.23 3.66 4.21
N ALA A 169 8.73 4.76 4.79
CA ALA A 169 8.27 6.11 4.45
C ALA A 169 8.77 6.56 3.07
N LEU A 170 10.06 6.35 2.78
CA LEU A 170 10.65 6.80 1.53
C LEU A 170 10.05 6.04 0.35
N PHE A 171 9.96 4.71 0.41
CA PHE A 171 9.43 3.91 -0.69
C PHE A 171 7.90 3.73 -0.65
N GLY A 172 7.24 4.22 0.40
CA GLY A 172 5.78 4.34 0.48
C GLY A 172 5.33 5.70 -0.08
N SER A 173 5.15 6.69 0.79
CA SER A 173 4.64 8.01 0.40
C SER A 173 5.68 8.88 -0.32
N GLY A 174 6.98 8.69 -0.07
CA GLY A 174 8.05 9.50 -0.68
C GLY A 174 8.17 9.31 -2.18
N ILE A 175 8.47 8.09 -2.63
CA ILE A 175 8.60 7.75 -4.05
C ILE A 175 7.26 7.90 -4.75
N ALA A 176 6.12 7.58 -4.13
CA ALA A 176 4.81 7.88 -4.71
C ALA A 176 4.69 9.38 -5.07
N ASN A 177 5.03 10.27 -4.14
CA ASN A 177 5.10 11.71 -4.41
C ASN A 177 6.08 12.06 -5.54
N PHE A 178 7.25 11.44 -5.57
CA PHE A 178 8.27 11.70 -6.59
C PHE A 178 7.78 11.32 -7.99
N LEU A 179 7.06 10.19 -8.12
CA LEU A 179 6.51 9.72 -9.40
C LEU A 179 5.30 10.54 -9.86
N ILE A 180 4.44 10.97 -8.91
CA ILE A 180 3.30 11.86 -9.20
C ILE A 180 3.84 13.23 -9.66
N GLY A 181 4.85 13.72 -8.96
CA GLY A 181 5.51 15.00 -9.22
C GLY A 181 4.84 16.18 -8.52
N ALA A 182 5.49 17.33 -8.62
CA ALA A 182 4.99 18.63 -8.17
C ALA A 182 5.55 19.73 -9.07
N ILE A 183 5.10 20.97 -8.88
CA ILE A 183 5.60 22.11 -9.66
C ILE A 183 7.08 22.42 -9.38
N ASP A 184 7.55 22.14 -8.16
CA ASP A 184 8.96 22.28 -7.74
C ASP A 184 9.29 21.42 -6.51
N SER A 185 10.55 21.49 -6.06
CA SER A 185 11.08 20.80 -4.87
C SER A 185 10.33 21.11 -3.60
N LYS A 186 10.02 22.38 -3.38
CA LYS A 186 9.47 22.84 -2.11
C LYS A 186 8.07 22.24 -1.95
N VAL A 187 7.28 22.29 -3.02
CA VAL A 187 5.94 21.68 -3.05
C VAL A 187 6.02 20.17 -2.97
N LEU A 188 6.99 19.53 -3.65
CA LEU A 188 7.19 18.08 -3.56
C LEU A 188 7.49 17.62 -2.12
N LEU A 189 8.38 18.33 -1.41
CA LEU A 189 8.69 18.03 -0.01
C LEU A 189 7.47 18.24 0.87
N SER A 190 6.78 19.36 0.70
CA SER A 190 5.54 19.66 1.43
C SER A 190 4.48 18.58 1.22
N ASN A 191 4.33 18.11 -0.02
CA ASN A 191 3.43 17.01 -0.37
C ASN A 191 3.85 15.68 0.29
N TYR A 192 5.14 15.36 0.28
CA TYR A 192 5.65 14.18 0.98
C TYR A 192 5.37 14.27 2.49
N CYS A 193 5.68 15.41 3.11
CA CYS A 193 5.48 15.63 4.53
C CYS A 193 4.01 15.60 4.96
N VAL A 194 3.07 16.12 4.15
CA VAL A 194 1.64 16.09 4.52
C VAL A 194 1.09 14.65 4.46
N ASP A 195 1.52 13.87 3.47
CA ASP A 195 1.07 12.48 3.32
C ASP A 195 1.76 11.52 4.29
N MET A 196 2.76 11.99 5.04
CA MET A 196 3.30 11.19 6.15
C MET A 196 2.22 10.84 7.17
N GLY A 197 1.09 11.55 7.21
CA GLY A 197 -0.07 11.21 8.05
C GLY A 197 -0.45 9.73 8.04
N PHE A 198 -0.29 9.03 6.92
CA PHE A 198 -0.45 7.57 6.83
C PHE A 198 0.33 6.78 7.90
N PHE A 199 1.55 7.20 8.20
CA PHE A 199 2.43 6.49 9.14
C PHE A 199 2.06 6.68 10.62
N TYR A 200 0.98 7.40 10.92
CA TYR A 200 0.34 7.36 12.24
C TYR A 200 -0.14 5.94 12.54
N GLU A 201 -0.62 5.23 11.52
CA GLU A 201 -1.03 3.84 11.68
C GLU A 201 0.13 2.94 12.11
N HIS A 202 1.34 3.28 11.69
CA HIS A 202 2.56 2.54 12.00
C HIS A 202 3.27 2.99 13.29
N GLY A 203 2.72 3.98 14.02
CA GLY A 203 3.27 4.47 15.28
C GLY A 203 4.49 5.39 15.14
N TYR A 204 4.65 6.06 14.00
CA TYR A 204 5.79 6.97 13.79
C TYR A 204 5.81 8.14 14.78
N ASP A 205 4.65 8.57 15.25
CA ASP A 205 4.48 9.60 16.28
C ASP A 205 5.07 9.20 17.65
N LYS A 206 5.20 7.89 17.91
CA LYS A 206 5.81 7.36 19.14
C LYS A 206 7.33 7.23 19.03
N VAL A 207 7.85 7.14 17.82
CA VAL A 207 9.27 6.83 17.56
C VAL A 207 10.08 8.09 17.23
N PHE A 208 9.50 9.00 16.45
CA PHE A 208 10.22 10.17 15.94
C PHE A 208 9.64 11.46 16.51
N PRO A 209 10.36 12.19 17.38
CA PRO A 209 9.88 13.46 17.91
C PRO A 209 9.66 14.51 16.82
N GLU A 210 10.33 14.40 15.66
CA GLU A 210 10.19 15.30 14.52
C GLU A 210 8.90 15.06 13.72
N TYR A 211 8.22 13.92 13.89
CA TYR A 211 7.14 13.49 13.02
C TYR A 211 5.92 14.43 13.03
N GLU A 212 5.38 14.73 14.21
CA GLU A 212 4.22 15.62 14.33
C GLU A 212 4.54 17.07 13.89
N PRO A 213 5.71 17.65 14.25
CA PRO A 213 6.15 18.93 13.68
C PRO A 213 6.20 18.98 12.15
N ILE A 214 6.64 17.90 11.48
CA ILE A 214 6.75 17.85 10.02
C ILE A 214 5.36 17.94 9.36
N ILE A 215 4.40 17.17 9.86
CA ILE A 215 3.04 17.12 9.31
C ILE A 215 2.36 18.49 9.50
N ARG A 216 2.49 19.11 10.68
CA ARG A 216 1.88 20.43 10.97
C ARG A 216 2.43 21.54 10.09
N TRP A 217 3.74 21.54 9.83
CA TRP A 217 4.36 22.49 8.91
C TRP A 217 3.79 22.31 7.49
N ALA A 218 3.76 21.08 6.99
CA ALA A 218 3.28 20.79 5.63
C ALA A 218 1.79 21.11 5.43
N ALA A 219 0.98 20.93 6.47
CA ALA A 219 -0.44 21.26 6.48
C ALA A 219 -0.71 22.76 6.34
N THR A 220 0.24 23.61 6.72
CA THR A 220 0.10 25.08 6.74
C THR A 220 1.03 25.81 5.78
N ASP A 221 1.75 25.07 4.92
CA ASP A 221 2.67 25.63 3.93
C ASP A 221 1.92 26.46 2.87
N ARG A 222 1.94 27.78 3.06
CA ARG A 222 1.26 28.74 2.18
C ARG A 222 1.73 28.68 0.74
N TYR A 223 2.99 28.31 0.50
CA TYR A 223 3.52 28.20 -0.86
C TYR A 223 2.90 27.01 -1.58
N ALA A 224 2.86 25.84 -0.93
CA ALA A 224 2.20 24.67 -1.49
C ALA A 224 0.69 24.86 -1.64
N MET A 225 0.01 25.48 -0.67
CA MET A 225 -1.43 25.78 -0.75
C MET A 225 -1.81 26.71 -1.91
N ALA A 226 -0.89 27.58 -2.34
CA ALA A 226 -1.11 28.48 -3.47
C ALA A 226 -0.97 27.80 -4.85
N THR A 227 -0.53 26.53 -4.89
CA THR A 227 -0.48 25.75 -6.13
C THR A 227 -1.83 25.14 -6.48
N ALA A 228 -2.02 24.76 -7.75
CA ALA A 228 -3.24 24.07 -8.19
C ALA A 228 -3.39 22.72 -7.45
N GLY A 229 -4.52 22.50 -6.79
CA GLY A 229 -4.78 21.31 -5.98
C GLY A 229 -4.11 21.31 -4.60
N GLY A 230 -3.25 22.28 -4.31
CA GLY A 230 -2.49 22.35 -3.08
C GLY A 230 -3.36 22.51 -1.84
N THR A 231 -4.40 23.35 -1.90
CA THR A 231 -5.34 23.54 -0.79
C THR A 231 -6.20 22.29 -0.57
N GLU A 232 -6.75 21.74 -1.65
CA GLU A 232 -7.57 20.53 -1.65
C GLU A 232 -6.83 19.35 -1.03
N ARG A 233 -5.54 19.19 -1.37
CA ARG A 233 -4.67 18.17 -0.79
C ARG A 233 -4.57 18.26 0.73
N ARG A 234 -4.32 19.45 1.28
CA ARG A 234 -4.13 19.62 2.74
C ARG A 234 -5.44 19.37 3.49
N VAL A 235 -6.54 19.88 2.95
CA VAL A 235 -7.87 19.66 3.53
C VAL A 235 -8.23 18.17 3.55
N ALA A 236 -8.04 17.46 2.44
CA ALA A 236 -8.34 16.03 2.37
C ALA A 236 -7.35 15.18 3.19
N ALA A 237 -6.07 15.57 3.27
CA ALA A 237 -5.10 14.91 4.15
C ALA A 237 -5.47 15.04 5.63
N GLU A 238 -5.98 16.21 6.06
CA GLU A 238 -6.48 16.41 7.41
C GLU A 238 -7.70 15.52 7.72
N MET A 239 -8.63 15.40 6.77
CA MET A 239 -9.77 14.47 6.86
C MET A 239 -9.33 13.01 6.99
N GLY A 240 -8.35 12.58 6.18
CA GLY A 240 -7.78 11.23 6.28
C GLY A 240 -7.12 10.98 7.62
N LEU A 241 -6.40 11.98 8.16
CA LEU A 241 -5.78 11.88 9.48
C LEU A 241 -6.82 11.81 10.62
N GLU A 242 -7.98 12.47 10.47
CA GLU A 242 -9.10 12.33 11.40
C GLU A 242 -9.61 10.88 11.43
N TYR A 243 -9.83 10.28 10.25
CA TYR A 243 -10.23 8.88 10.11
C TYR A 243 -9.24 7.94 10.82
N ILE A 244 -7.94 8.08 10.50
CA ILE A 244 -6.87 7.27 11.09
C ILE A 244 -6.92 7.38 12.61
N ARG A 245 -6.85 8.59 13.17
CA ARG A 245 -6.85 8.78 14.63
C ARG A 245 -8.07 8.18 15.30
N LYS A 246 -9.24 8.29 14.65
CA LYS A 246 -10.48 7.68 15.15
C LYS A 246 -10.40 6.16 15.16
N LYS A 247 -9.94 5.54 14.06
CA LYS A 247 -9.73 4.09 13.95
C LYS A 247 -8.75 3.59 15.02
N ILE A 248 -7.59 4.23 15.16
CA ILE A 248 -6.58 3.88 16.19
C ILE A 248 -7.21 3.88 17.59
N SER A 249 -7.95 4.93 17.93
CA SER A 249 -8.59 5.03 19.24
C SER A 249 -9.62 3.93 19.50
N LEU A 250 -10.34 3.48 18.48
CA LEU A 250 -11.32 2.39 18.59
C LEU A 250 -10.62 1.03 18.73
N GLU A 251 -9.57 0.81 17.95
CA GLU A 251 -8.75 -0.41 18.02
C GLU A 251 -8.07 -0.57 19.37
N ASP A 252 -7.45 0.48 19.90
CA ASP A 252 -6.81 0.48 21.23
C ASP A 252 -7.81 0.09 22.33
N GLY A 253 -9.04 0.60 22.25
CA GLY A 253 -10.10 0.31 23.21
C GLY A 253 -10.66 -1.11 23.11
N SER A 254 -10.61 -1.70 21.92
CA SER A 254 -11.28 -2.96 21.59
C SER A 254 -10.34 -4.15 21.37
N VAL A 255 -9.02 -3.98 21.41
CA VAL A 255 -7.98 -4.99 21.03
C VAL A 255 -8.28 -6.43 21.47
N ARG A 256 -8.79 -6.63 22.68
CA ARG A 256 -9.09 -7.96 23.23
C ARG A 256 -10.23 -8.70 22.54
N ASN A 257 -11.06 -7.96 21.81
CA ASN A 257 -12.28 -8.45 21.19
C ASN A 257 -12.17 -8.51 19.66
N LEU A 258 -11.03 -8.16 19.06
CA LEU A 258 -10.92 -8.03 17.60
C LEU A 258 -10.53 -9.33 16.88
N SER A 259 -9.79 -10.23 17.53
CA SER A 259 -9.36 -11.48 16.90
C SER A 259 -10.50 -12.33 16.34
N ASN A 260 -10.21 -12.98 15.20
CA ASN A 260 -11.12 -13.86 14.45
C ASN A 260 -12.41 -13.16 14.01
N LYS A 261 -12.32 -11.86 13.69
CA LYS A 261 -13.46 -11.07 13.22
C LYS A 261 -13.09 -10.22 12.02
N THR A 262 -14.09 -9.92 11.21
CA THR A 262 -13.97 -9.02 10.08
C THR A 262 -15.28 -8.28 9.87
N ALA A 263 -15.23 -7.08 9.29
CA ALA A 263 -16.41 -6.29 8.99
C ALA A 263 -17.19 -6.86 7.79
N LYS A 264 -18.52 -6.82 7.86
CA LYS A 264 -19.40 -7.04 6.70
C LYS A 264 -19.68 -5.73 6.02
N MET A 265 -19.48 -5.64 4.71
CA MET A 265 -19.68 -4.40 3.95
C MET A 265 -20.46 -4.64 2.68
N THR A 266 -21.34 -3.69 2.34
CA THR A 266 -21.81 -3.53 0.97
C THR A 266 -20.68 -3.02 0.09
N ARG A 267 -20.79 -3.18 -1.24
CA ARG A 267 -19.79 -2.66 -2.18
C ARG A 267 -19.56 -1.16 -2.04
N LYS A 268 -20.63 -0.39 -1.81
CA LYS A 268 -20.55 1.06 -1.60
C LYS A 268 -19.78 1.41 -0.31
N GLU A 269 -20.07 0.72 0.79
CA GLU A 269 -19.33 0.90 2.05
C GLU A 269 -17.86 0.53 1.88
N ALA A 270 -17.56 -0.58 1.20
CA ALA A 270 -16.19 -1.03 0.97
C ALA A 270 -15.38 -0.02 0.14
N ILE A 271 -15.94 0.57 -0.92
CA ILE A 271 -15.22 1.61 -1.68
C ILE A 271 -14.94 2.83 -0.80
N ALA A 272 -15.92 3.29 -0.01
CA ALA A 272 -15.72 4.46 0.87
C ALA A 272 -14.68 4.17 1.97
N VAL A 273 -14.79 3.02 2.64
CA VAL A 273 -13.86 2.58 3.69
C VAL A 273 -12.46 2.41 3.10
N ASN A 274 -12.30 1.70 1.98
CA ASN A 274 -10.99 1.46 1.38
C ASN A 274 -10.31 2.76 0.93
N VAL A 275 -11.08 3.74 0.43
CA VAL A 275 -10.55 5.07 0.13
C VAL A 275 -10.05 5.77 1.39
N CYS A 276 -10.73 5.63 2.53
CA CYS A 276 -10.23 6.15 3.80
C CYS A 276 -9.00 5.36 4.31
N GLU A 277 -9.03 4.03 4.24
CA GLU A 277 -7.98 3.11 4.70
C GLU A 277 -6.68 3.26 3.90
N CYS A 278 -6.75 3.57 2.60
CA CYS A 278 -5.54 3.89 1.83
C CYS A 278 -4.80 5.13 2.38
N SER A 279 -5.45 5.94 3.23
CA SER A 279 -4.84 6.97 4.08
C SER A 279 -4.06 8.06 3.33
N LEU A 280 -4.34 8.21 2.03
CA LEU A 280 -3.67 9.14 1.11
C LEU A 280 -4.67 10.05 0.39
N LEU A 281 -5.81 10.37 1.04
CA LEU A 281 -6.88 11.22 0.49
C LEU A 281 -6.38 12.56 -0.07
N GLY A 282 -5.33 13.13 0.54
CA GLY A 282 -4.68 14.35 0.04
C GLY A 282 -4.16 14.20 -1.39
N MET A 283 -3.49 13.09 -1.71
CA MET A 283 -3.03 12.81 -3.07
C MET A 283 -4.20 12.75 -4.05
N ALA A 284 -5.28 12.05 -3.69
CA ALA A 284 -6.47 11.93 -4.54
C ALA A 284 -7.12 13.30 -4.82
N ALA A 285 -7.28 14.13 -3.78
CA ALA A 285 -7.89 15.45 -3.91
C ALA A 285 -7.07 16.39 -4.81
N ASP A 286 -5.73 16.36 -4.68
CA ASP A 286 -4.80 17.10 -5.54
C ASP A 286 -4.98 16.69 -7.01
N MET A 287 -4.95 15.39 -7.28
CA MET A 287 -5.03 14.84 -8.63
C MET A 287 -6.33 15.23 -9.32
N ILE A 288 -7.46 15.13 -8.63
CA ILE A 288 -8.75 15.49 -9.22
C ILE A 288 -8.82 17.02 -9.40
N ALA A 289 -8.22 17.83 -8.52
CA ALA A 289 -8.15 19.29 -8.66
C ALA A 289 -7.27 19.73 -9.85
N GLN A 290 -6.29 18.91 -10.20
CA GLN A 290 -5.49 19.05 -11.43
C GLN A 290 -6.22 18.56 -12.70
N GLY A 291 -7.48 18.15 -12.57
CA GLY A 291 -8.39 17.82 -13.66
C GLY A 291 -8.48 16.34 -14.01
N HIS A 292 -7.93 15.43 -13.21
CA HIS A 292 -8.03 13.98 -13.45
C HIS A 292 -9.44 13.44 -13.17
N ASP A 293 -9.82 12.35 -13.85
CA ASP A 293 -11.15 11.74 -13.70
C ASP A 293 -11.38 11.19 -12.28
N LYS A 294 -12.32 11.82 -11.56
CA LYS A 294 -12.63 11.49 -10.16
C LYS A 294 -13.07 10.05 -9.93
N GLY A 295 -13.86 9.47 -10.83
CA GLY A 295 -14.33 8.09 -10.69
C GLY A 295 -13.17 7.11 -10.72
N THR A 296 -12.24 7.35 -11.64
CA THR A 296 -11.00 6.59 -11.77
C THR A 296 -10.09 6.77 -10.55
N ILE A 297 -9.87 8.01 -10.09
CA ILE A 297 -9.03 8.26 -8.90
C ILE A 297 -9.63 7.58 -7.66
N ILE A 298 -10.93 7.71 -7.42
CA ILE A 298 -11.58 7.06 -6.27
C ILE A 298 -11.47 5.53 -6.36
N ASN A 299 -11.65 4.95 -7.55
CA ASN A 299 -11.45 3.52 -7.75
C ASN A 299 -10.00 3.08 -7.46
N ASP A 300 -9.01 3.81 -7.98
CA ASP A 300 -7.60 3.47 -7.81
C ASP A 300 -7.18 3.58 -6.34
N PHE A 301 -7.64 4.62 -5.63
CA PHE A 301 -7.36 4.78 -4.19
C PHE A 301 -8.11 3.74 -3.35
N ALA A 302 -9.35 3.37 -3.72
CA ALA A 302 -10.05 2.24 -3.11
C ALA A 302 -9.31 0.91 -3.34
N PHE A 303 -8.60 0.76 -4.45
CA PHE A 303 -7.74 -0.40 -4.71
C PHE A 303 -6.45 -0.37 -3.87
N GLY A 304 -6.05 0.80 -3.34
CA GLY A 304 -4.89 0.92 -2.46
C GLY A 304 -4.91 -0.08 -1.29
N SER A 305 -6.07 -0.24 -0.64
CA SER A 305 -6.26 -1.20 0.46
C SER A 305 -6.16 -2.67 0.03
N PRO A 306 -6.92 -3.21 -0.93
CA PRO A 306 -6.72 -4.60 -1.36
C PRO A 306 -5.32 -4.83 -1.95
N GLY A 307 -4.70 -3.79 -2.52
CA GLY A 307 -3.30 -3.79 -2.94
C GLY A 307 -2.32 -4.05 -1.81
N THR A 308 -2.66 -3.65 -0.57
CA THR A 308 -1.90 -3.94 0.65
C THR A 308 -2.36 -5.21 1.38
N ASP A 309 -3.67 -5.45 1.43
CA ASP A 309 -4.29 -6.45 2.31
C ASP A 309 -4.14 -7.87 1.76
N VAL A 310 -3.95 -8.03 0.44
CA VAL A 310 -3.78 -9.33 -0.22
C VAL A 310 -2.68 -10.17 0.43
N ILE A 311 -1.63 -9.53 0.96
CA ILE A 311 -0.53 -10.24 1.60
C ILE A 311 -0.69 -10.39 3.11
N ASP A 312 -1.72 -9.80 3.71
CA ASP A 312 -1.92 -9.77 5.16
C ASP A 312 -3.10 -10.65 5.62
N VAL A 313 -3.84 -11.27 4.68
CA VAL A 313 -4.95 -12.20 4.91
C VAL A 313 -4.75 -13.12 6.12
N GLY A 314 -3.62 -13.82 6.22
CA GLY A 314 -3.37 -14.77 7.30
C GLY A 314 -3.00 -14.16 8.64
N SER A 315 -2.22 -13.08 8.63
CA SER A 315 -1.92 -12.33 9.85
C SER A 315 -3.18 -11.67 10.41
N ASP A 316 -4.10 -11.25 9.54
CA ASP A 316 -5.25 -10.44 9.92
C ASP A 316 -6.40 -11.25 10.51
N ILE A 317 -6.47 -12.56 10.23
CA ILE A 317 -7.45 -13.46 10.87
C ILE A 317 -7.31 -13.44 12.39
N HIS A 318 -6.06 -13.50 12.91
CA HIS A 318 -5.80 -13.62 14.35
C HIS A 318 -5.44 -12.27 15.01
N ASN A 319 -5.02 -11.31 14.19
CA ASN A 319 -4.79 -9.92 14.58
C ASN A 319 -6.14 -9.18 14.77
N SER A 320 -6.01 -7.91 15.11
CA SER A 320 -7.08 -7.00 15.45
C SER A 320 -7.67 -6.23 14.26
N GLU A 321 -7.31 -6.59 13.03
CA GLU A 321 -7.65 -5.82 11.83
C GLU A 321 -9.00 -6.25 11.25
N LEU A 322 -10.03 -5.43 11.45
CA LEU A 322 -11.39 -5.74 11.01
C LEU A 322 -11.67 -5.41 9.55
N PHE A 323 -10.93 -4.45 8.98
CA PHE A 323 -11.17 -3.86 7.66
C PHE A 323 -10.15 -4.37 6.63
N ASN A 324 -9.94 -5.69 6.59
CA ASN A 324 -9.15 -6.34 5.55
C ASN A 324 -10.00 -6.62 4.30
N SER A 325 -9.68 -5.94 3.19
CA SER A 325 -10.45 -5.96 1.95
C SER A 325 -10.75 -7.36 1.41
N PHE A 326 -9.85 -8.33 1.63
CA PHE A 326 -10.02 -9.71 1.16
C PHE A 326 -10.99 -10.50 2.04
N LEU A 327 -10.95 -10.28 3.35
CA LEU A 327 -11.80 -10.97 4.33
C LEU A 327 -13.18 -10.31 4.51
N ASN A 328 -13.33 -9.04 4.14
CA ASN A 328 -14.58 -8.30 4.23
C ASN A 328 -15.63 -8.69 3.18
N THR A 329 -15.25 -9.45 2.16
CA THR A 329 -16.12 -9.84 1.05
C THR A 329 -17.27 -10.74 1.50
N GLY A 330 -18.40 -10.70 0.77
CA GLY A 330 -19.55 -11.58 1.01
C GLY A 330 -19.16 -13.06 0.96
N ASP A 331 -18.21 -13.43 0.09
CA ASP A 331 -17.71 -14.81 -0.04
C ASP A 331 -17.18 -15.40 1.26
N VAL A 332 -16.59 -14.56 2.11
CA VAL A 332 -16.08 -14.95 3.43
C VAL A 332 -17.12 -14.67 4.50
N THR A 333 -17.65 -13.46 4.56
CA THR A 333 -18.48 -12.98 5.68
C THR A 333 -19.88 -13.61 5.77
N SER A 334 -20.39 -14.18 4.68
CA SER A 334 -21.67 -14.89 4.67
C SER A 334 -21.58 -16.25 5.38
N SER A 335 -20.42 -16.92 5.32
CA SER A 335 -20.21 -18.23 5.96
C SER A 335 -19.39 -18.15 7.25
N GLY A 336 -18.52 -17.15 7.38
CA GLY A 336 -17.50 -17.09 8.43
C GLY A 336 -16.35 -18.09 8.21
N VAL A 337 -16.24 -18.71 7.04
CA VAL A 337 -15.22 -19.73 6.75
C VAL A 337 -14.35 -19.28 5.60
N VAL A 338 -13.05 -19.11 5.86
CA VAL A 338 -12.03 -18.80 4.86
C VAL A 338 -11.60 -20.10 4.19
N THR A 339 -11.86 -20.21 2.88
CA THR A 339 -11.50 -21.37 2.06
C THR A 339 -10.49 -20.99 1.00
N GLU A 340 -9.76 -21.97 0.46
CA GLU A 340 -8.87 -21.74 -0.68
C GLU A 340 -9.64 -21.19 -1.89
N GLU A 341 -10.85 -21.71 -2.12
CA GLU A 341 -11.73 -21.28 -3.21
C GLU A 341 -12.20 -19.83 -3.04
N SER A 342 -12.66 -19.44 -1.86
CA SER A 342 -13.10 -18.06 -1.60
C SER A 342 -11.94 -17.09 -1.75
N LEU A 343 -10.75 -17.41 -1.23
CA LEU A 343 -9.57 -16.56 -1.38
C LEU A 343 -9.17 -16.38 -2.85
N ARG A 344 -9.20 -17.44 -3.67
CA ARG A 344 -8.92 -17.33 -5.11
C ARG A 344 -9.95 -16.51 -5.86
N ARG A 345 -11.24 -16.67 -5.56
CA ARG A 345 -12.30 -15.88 -6.21
C ARG A 345 -12.14 -14.38 -5.91
N VAL A 346 -11.85 -14.04 -4.66
CA VAL A 346 -11.60 -12.67 -4.24
C VAL A 346 -10.30 -12.12 -4.85
N TYR A 347 -9.25 -12.94 -4.87
CA TYR A 347 -7.99 -12.60 -5.55
C TYR A 347 -8.21 -12.28 -7.03
N ASP A 348 -8.90 -13.16 -7.76
CA ASP A 348 -9.18 -12.98 -9.19
C ASP A 348 -10.00 -11.70 -9.42
N ALA A 349 -11.02 -11.43 -8.60
CA ALA A 349 -11.81 -10.20 -8.68
C ALA A 349 -10.94 -8.94 -8.57
N TYR A 350 -10.05 -8.87 -7.57
CA TYR A 350 -9.15 -7.72 -7.41
C TYR A 350 -8.06 -7.66 -8.48
N ALA A 351 -7.51 -8.81 -8.90
CA ALA A 351 -6.55 -8.89 -9.99
C ALA A 351 -7.14 -8.36 -11.30
N HIS A 352 -8.41 -8.67 -11.58
CA HIS A 352 -9.13 -8.16 -12.75
C HIS A 352 -9.41 -6.66 -12.62
N SER A 353 -9.79 -6.17 -11.43
CA SER A 353 -10.14 -4.75 -11.22
C SER A 353 -8.97 -3.78 -11.36
N CYS A 354 -7.73 -4.25 -11.14
CA CYS A 354 -6.53 -3.40 -11.27
C CYS A 354 -5.83 -3.49 -12.63
N ALA A 355 -6.25 -4.41 -13.49
CA ALA A 355 -5.53 -4.72 -14.72
C ALA A 355 -5.38 -3.51 -15.65
N ARG A 356 -6.48 -2.79 -15.92
CA ARG A 356 -6.47 -1.58 -16.76
C ARG A 356 -5.67 -0.45 -16.13
N MET A 357 -5.71 -0.33 -14.81
CA MET A 357 -4.92 0.65 -14.06
C MET A 357 -3.42 0.47 -14.36
N PHE A 358 -2.91 -0.76 -14.31
CA PHE A 358 -1.49 -1.04 -14.51
C PHE A 358 -1.03 -1.13 -15.97
N THR A 359 -1.94 -1.31 -16.92
CA THR A 359 -1.58 -1.59 -18.32
C THR A 359 -1.94 -0.46 -19.27
N GLU A 360 -3.16 0.09 -19.16
CA GLU A 360 -3.67 1.14 -20.04
C GLU A 360 -3.52 2.52 -19.43
N ARG A 361 -3.63 2.60 -18.10
CA ARG A 361 -3.65 3.84 -17.32
C ARG A 361 -2.42 4.01 -16.45
N TRP A 362 -1.32 3.31 -16.74
CA TRP A 362 -0.11 3.30 -15.90
C TRP A 362 0.46 4.71 -15.63
N SER A 363 0.24 5.66 -16.54
CA SER A 363 0.67 7.05 -16.40
C SER A 363 -0.22 7.90 -15.51
N ASP A 364 -1.41 7.40 -15.15
CA ASP A 364 -2.35 8.11 -14.30
C ASP A 364 -1.80 8.20 -12.87
N PRO A 365 -2.07 9.29 -12.13
CA PRO A 365 -1.56 9.47 -10.78
C PRO A 365 -2.00 8.38 -9.79
N GLY A 366 -3.22 7.82 -9.93
CA GLY A 366 -3.69 6.69 -9.14
C GLY A 366 -2.87 5.42 -9.42
N ALA A 367 -2.64 5.10 -10.69
CA ALA A 367 -1.80 3.98 -11.09
C ALA A 367 -0.35 4.11 -10.60
N LYS A 368 0.23 5.32 -10.63
CA LYS A 368 1.55 5.61 -10.06
C LYS A 368 1.62 5.24 -8.57
N MET A 369 0.63 5.68 -7.78
CA MET A 369 0.54 5.35 -6.36
C MET A 369 0.38 3.84 -6.16
N CYS A 370 -0.59 3.20 -6.81
CA CYS A 370 -0.85 1.78 -6.62
C CYS A 370 0.29 0.88 -7.11
N SER A 371 1.01 1.28 -8.16
CA SER A 371 2.14 0.49 -8.71
C SER A 371 3.32 0.38 -7.74
N MET A 372 3.40 1.31 -6.78
CA MET A 372 4.41 1.27 -5.74
C MET A 372 4.14 0.18 -4.70
N LEU A 373 2.89 -0.20 -4.46
CA LEU A 373 2.50 -1.10 -3.36
C LEU A 373 3.21 -2.44 -3.44
N PHE A 374 3.27 -3.04 -4.63
CA PHE A 374 4.01 -4.29 -4.86
C PHE A 374 5.47 -4.19 -4.41
N THR A 375 6.18 -3.16 -4.86
CA THR A 375 7.58 -2.95 -4.47
C THR A 375 7.73 -2.53 -3.03
N TRP A 376 6.79 -1.76 -2.49
CA TRP A 376 6.81 -1.29 -1.12
C TRP A 376 6.80 -2.46 -0.14
N HIS A 377 6.00 -3.50 -0.38
CA HIS A 377 5.99 -4.71 0.45
C HIS A 377 7.31 -5.49 0.44
N ILE A 378 8.08 -5.38 -0.63
CA ILE A 378 9.44 -5.96 -0.72
C ILE A 378 10.44 -5.08 0.05
N GLN A 379 10.27 -3.76 -0.01
CA GLN A 379 11.28 -2.79 0.40
C GLN A 379 11.14 -2.32 1.84
N ASN A 380 9.94 -2.36 2.40
CA ASN A 380 9.61 -1.64 3.64
C ASN A 380 10.12 -2.32 4.92
N ASN A 381 10.62 -3.56 4.87
CA ASN A 381 11.05 -4.33 6.04
C ASN A 381 9.95 -4.48 7.13
N ARG A 382 8.69 -4.48 6.70
CA ARG A 382 7.53 -4.77 7.54
C ARG A 382 6.85 -6.06 7.09
N HIS A 383 6.56 -6.15 5.80
CA HIS A 383 5.66 -7.18 5.29
C HIS A 383 6.32 -8.50 4.92
N GLU A 384 7.64 -8.54 4.72
CA GLU A 384 8.35 -9.78 4.34
C GLU A 384 7.77 -10.44 3.07
N PHE A 385 7.40 -9.63 2.06
CA PHE A 385 6.71 -10.09 0.84
C PHE A 385 7.36 -11.30 0.18
N LEU A 386 8.69 -11.24 0.00
CA LEU A 386 9.45 -12.31 -0.66
C LEU A 386 9.35 -13.63 0.12
N ARG A 387 9.41 -13.55 1.46
CA ARG A 387 9.23 -14.71 2.33
C ARG A 387 7.84 -15.30 2.19
N ARG A 388 6.80 -14.47 2.24
CA ARG A 388 5.40 -14.88 2.02
C ARG A 388 5.28 -15.59 0.66
N ALA A 389 5.80 -14.98 -0.40
CA ALA A 389 5.74 -15.55 -1.75
C ALA A 389 6.42 -16.93 -1.84
N VAL A 390 7.64 -17.11 -1.30
CA VAL A 390 8.31 -18.43 -1.26
C VAL A 390 7.49 -19.47 -0.49
N LEU A 391 6.91 -19.06 0.63
CA LEU A 391 6.18 -19.95 1.53
C LEU A 391 4.88 -20.45 0.91
N GLY A 392 4.13 -19.56 0.25
CA GLY A 392 2.85 -19.88 -0.39
C GLY A 392 2.96 -20.30 -1.86
N TYR A 393 4.13 -20.20 -2.50
CA TYR A 393 4.32 -20.61 -3.91
C TYR A 393 3.76 -22.01 -4.24
N PRO A 394 3.87 -23.04 -3.37
CA PRO A 394 3.27 -24.35 -3.64
C PRO A 394 1.73 -24.36 -3.79
N LYS A 395 1.03 -23.30 -3.37
CA LYS A 395 -0.43 -23.13 -3.53
C LYS A 395 -0.81 -22.37 -4.80
N VAL A 396 0.15 -21.76 -5.50
CA VAL A 396 -0.11 -21.07 -6.77
C VAL A 396 -0.61 -22.09 -7.79
N ARG A 397 -1.64 -21.71 -8.56
CA ARG A 397 -2.25 -22.55 -9.59
C ARG A 397 -1.21 -22.92 -10.66
N SER A 398 -1.18 -24.19 -11.08
CA SER A 398 -0.27 -24.66 -12.13
C SER A 398 -0.80 -24.44 -13.56
N GLU A 399 -2.12 -24.26 -13.71
CA GLU A 399 -2.78 -24.03 -15.00
C GLU A 399 -3.42 -22.63 -15.01
N HIS A 400 -2.87 -21.74 -15.85
CA HIS A 400 -3.37 -20.39 -16.06
C HIS A 400 -4.17 -20.35 -17.37
N THR A 401 -5.40 -20.85 -17.35
CA THR A 401 -6.15 -21.19 -18.57
C THR A 401 -6.84 -20.01 -19.26
N LEU A 402 -6.94 -18.85 -18.61
CA LEU A 402 -7.77 -17.73 -19.09
C LEU A 402 -6.98 -16.55 -19.68
N GLY A 403 -5.64 -16.59 -19.63
CA GLY A 403 -4.80 -15.44 -19.99
C GLY A 403 -5.01 -14.25 -19.03
N GLN A 404 -4.53 -13.07 -19.42
CA GLN A 404 -4.74 -11.85 -18.65
C GLN A 404 -6.15 -11.27 -18.87
N ARG A 405 -6.75 -10.79 -17.78
CA ARG A 405 -8.17 -10.43 -17.68
C ARG A 405 -8.35 -9.08 -17.02
N GLU A 406 -9.48 -8.45 -17.30
CA GLU A 406 -9.89 -7.18 -16.69
C GLU A 406 -11.40 -7.13 -16.47
N ALA A 407 -11.83 -6.28 -15.55
CA ALA A 407 -13.22 -5.92 -15.28
C ALA A 407 -13.24 -4.70 -14.35
N ASP A 408 -14.36 -4.00 -14.24
CA ASP A 408 -14.52 -2.90 -13.29
C ASP A 408 -14.97 -3.44 -11.92
N ILE A 409 -14.71 -2.68 -10.83
CA ILE A 409 -15.04 -3.12 -9.46
C ILE A 409 -16.53 -3.44 -9.28
N ASP A 410 -17.40 -2.71 -9.97
CA ASP A 410 -18.85 -2.89 -9.98
C ASP A 410 -19.33 -4.06 -10.84
N GLU A 411 -18.44 -4.67 -11.62
CA GLU A 411 -18.72 -5.90 -12.35
C GLU A 411 -18.22 -7.14 -11.61
N VAL A 412 -17.07 -7.06 -10.95
CA VAL A 412 -16.47 -8.20 -10.23
C VAL A 412 -17.10 -8.44 -8.85
N PHE A 413 -17.72 -7.43 -8.26
CA PHE A 413 -18.47 -7.52 -7.00
C PHE A 413 -19.92 -7.06 -7.18
N ASP A 414 -20.87 -7.80 -6.60
CA ASP A 414 -22.27 -7.35 -6.49
C ASP A 414 -22.47 -6.32 -5.36
N GLU A 415 -23.72 -5.92 -5.11
CA GLU A 415 -24.05 -4.91 -4.09
C GLU A 415 -23.70 -5.36 -2.66
N GLU A 416 -23.73 -6.66 -2.38
CA GLU A 416 -23.39 -7.28 -1.09
C GLU A 416 -21.90 -7.68 -1.01
N LEU A 417 -21.08 -7.19 -1.95
CA LEU A 417 -19.64 -7.45 -2.04
C LEU A 417 -19.33 -8.96 -2.22
N HIS A 418 -20.24 -9.73 -2.83
CA HIS A 418 -19.96 -11.07 -3.31
C HIS A 418 -19.29 -11.02 -4.69
N THR A 419 -18.30 -11.87 -4.90
CA THR A 419 -17.67 -12.03 -6.20
C THR A 419 -18.66 -12.59 -7.23
N THR A 420 -18.72 -11.97 -8.41
CA THR A 420 -19.64 -12.36 -9.49
C THR A 420 -19.02 -13.40 -10.43
N GLY A 421 -17.69 -13.52 -10.42
CA GLY A 421 -16.92 -14.29 -11.39
C GLY A 421 -16.78 -13.62 -12.77
N PHE A 422 -17.32 -12.41 -12.95
CA PHE A 422 -17.23 -11.71 -14.22
C PHE A 422 -15.79 -11.29 -14.54
N SER A 423 -15.41 -11.42 -15.80
CA SER A 423 -14.18 -10.85 -16.37
C SER A 423 -14.26 -10.85 -17.90
N ARG A 424 -13.40 -10.06 -18.54
CA ARG A 424 -13.18 -10.07 -19.99
C ARG A 424 -11.68 -10.12 -20.31
N PRO A 425 -11.27 -10.55 -21.52
CA PRO A 425 -9.86 -10.52 -21.90
C PRO A 425 -9.29 -9.10 -21.80
N LEU A 426 -8.09 -8.96 -21.24
CA LEU A 426 -7.39 -7.69 -21.23
C LEU A 426 -6.97 -7.31 -22.66
N VAL A 427 -7.33 -6.10 -23.10
CA VAL A 427 -7.11 -5.64 -24.48
C VAL A 427 -5.61 -5.55 -24.81
N ASN A 428 -4.83 -4.94 -23.93
CA ASN A 428 -3.37 -4.79 -24.07
C ASN A 428 -2.60 -5.83 -23.24
N ALA A 429 -3.03 -7.09 -23.30
CA ALA A 429 -2.31 -8.19 -22.64
C ALA A 429 -0.95 -8.44 -23.31
N CYS A 430 0.11 -8.56 -22.50
CA CYS A 430 1.40 -9.07 -22.97
C CYS A 430 1.34 -10.59 -23.18
N ASN A 431 2.39 -11.16 -23.78
CA ASN A 431 2.47 -12.59 -24.06
C ASN A 431 2.59 -13.51 -22.82
N GLY A 432 2.72 -12.95 -21.62
CA GLY A 432 2.77 -13.70 -20.36
C GLY A 432 4.13 -14.29 -20.00
N ASP A 433 5.20 -14.01 -20.77
CA ASP A 433 6.54 -14.42 -20.39
C ASP A 433 7.10 -13.52 -19.27
N VAL A 434 8.06 -14.02 -18.50
CA VAL A 434 8.72 -13.23 -17.44
C VAL A 434 9.43 -12.00 -18.01
N ILE A 435 10.05 -12.14 -19.18
CA ILE A 435 10.45 -11.02 -20.02
C ILE A 435 9.51 -11.05 -21.22
N CYS A 436 8.36 -10.39 -21.09
CA CYS A 436 7.34 -10.40 -22.11
C CYS A 436 7.72 -9.56 -23.33
N ASP A 437 6.94 -9.70 -24.40
CA ASP A 437 7.03 -8.90 -25.61
C ASP A 437 7.03 -7.38 -25.33
N HIS A 438 6.16 -6.90 -24.45
CA HIS A 438 6.12 -5.49 -24.06
C HIS A 438 7.43 -5.02 -23.39
N VAL A 439 8.00 -5.83 -22.49
CA VAL A 439 9.28 -5.52 -21.83
C VAL A 439 10.43 -5.55 -22.83
N HIS A 440 10.43 -6.53 -23.74
CA HIS A 440 11.39 -6.58 -24.83
C HIS A 440 11.34 -5.31 -25.69
N GLU A 441 10.15 -4.86 -26.07
CA GLU A 441 9.97 -3.60 -26.80
C GLU A 441 10.49 -2.39 -26.01
N GLN A 442 10.21 -2.31 -24.71
CA GLN A 442 10.67 -1.19 -23.87
C GLN A 442 12.21 -1.17 -23.76
N PHE A 443 12.85 -2.34 -23.68
CA PHE A 443 14.31 -2.44 -23.77
C PHE A 443 14.85 -1.98 -25.13
N GLN A 444 14.17 -2.28 -26.23
CA GLN A 444 14.61 -1.79 -27.55
C GLN A 444 14.46 -0.27 -27.67
N LYS A 445 13.32 0.29 -27.22
CA LYS A 445 13.05 1.74 -27.24
C LYS A 445 14.08 2.54 -26.44
N SER A 446 14.58 1.97 -25.34
CA SER A 446 15.61 2.58 -24.49
C SER A 446 17.05 2.31 -24.94
N GLY A 447 17.26 1.70 -26.12
CA GLY A 447 18.60 1.36 -26.62
C GLY A 447 19.32 0.30 -25.80
N GLY A 448 18.56 -0.53 -25.07
CA GLY A 448 19.11 -1.59 -24.23
C GLY A 448 19.75 -1.11 -22.94
N ASN A 449 19.28 0.03 -22.39
CA ASN A 449 19.81 0.63 -21.17
C ASN A 449 19.97 -0.42 -20.04
N PRO A 450 21.20 -0.63 -19.54
CA PRO A 450 21.48 -1.67 -18.54
C PRO A 450 20.74 -1.43 -17.22
N LEU A 451 20.47 -0.17 -16.84
CA LEU A 451 19.75 0.14 -15.61
C LEU A 451 18.29 -0.31 -15.67
N LEU A 452 17.65 -0.26 -16.84
CA LEU A 452 16.26 -0.72 -16.99
C LEU A 452 16.16 -2.25 -16.95
N LYS A 453 17.18 -2.96 -17.43
CA LYS A 453 17.29 -4.42 -17.27
C LYS A 453 17.52 -4.80 -15.81
N GLU A 454 18.39 -4.08 -15.13
CA GLU A 454 18.63 -4.26 -13.69
C GLU A 454 17.35 -3.99 -12.89
N LEU A 455 16.63 -2.91 -13.22
CA LEU A 455 15.34 -2.58 -12.63
C LEU A 455 14.34 -3.73 -12.83
N TRP A 456 14.13 -4.21 -14.06
CA TRP A 456 13.22 -5.33 -14.32
C TRP A 456 13.59 -6.60 -13.56
N PHE A 457 14.90 -6.90 -13.47
CA PHE A 457 15.37 -8.04 -12.70
C PHE A 457 14.92 -7.94 -11.23
N TYR A 458 15.12 -6.80 -10.59
CA TYR A 458 14.74 -6.62 -9.18
C TYR A 458 13.23 -6.51 -8.95
N LEU A 459 12.47 -6.08 -9.96
CA LEU A 459 11.02 -5.96 -9.86
C LEU A 459 10.29 -7.28 -10.17
N SER A 460 10.79 -8.11 -11.09
CA SER A 460 10.03 -9.24 -11.63
C SER A 460 10.83 -10.55 -11.62
N GLU A 461 11.93 -10.62 -12.37
CA GLU A 461 12.66 -11.89 -12.57
C GLU A 461 13.24 -12.45 -11.26
N GLY A 462 13.93 -11.61 -10.49
CA GLY A 462 14.56 -11.98 -9.22
C GLY A 462 13.56 -12.44 -8.17
N PRO A 463 12.48 -11.67 -7.87
CA PRO A 463 11.40 -12.11 -7.01
C PRO A 463 10.76 -13.44 -7.42
N LEU A 464 10.49 -13.64 -8.73
CA LEU A 464 9.94 -14.90 -9.23
C LEU A 464 10.91 -16.07 -9.09
N GLN A 465 12.19 -15.89 -9.45
CA GLN A 465 13.23 -16.90 -9.27
C GLN A 465 13.38 -17.28 -7.81
N TYR A 466 13.29 -16.30 -6.90
CA TYR A 466 13.33 -16.56 -5.47
C TYR A 466 12.12 -17.36 -5.00
N ALA A 467 10.89 -16.90 -5.29
CA ALA A 467 9.65 -17.58 -4.92
C ALA A 467 9.60 -19.03 -5.43
N SER A 468 9.91 -19.22 -6.71
CA SER A 468 9.89 -20.54 -7.38
C SER A 468 10.99 -21.50 -6.91
N SER A 469 12.07 -20.99 -6.31
CA SER A 469 13.09 -21.85 -5.70
C SER A 469 12.56 -22.64 -4.50
N GLY A 470 11.52 -22.12 -3.83
CA GLY A 470 10.96 -22.72 -2.62
C GLY A 470 11.89 -22.68 -1.40
N VAL A 471 13.05 -22.03 -1.50
CA VAL A 471 14.06 -21.94 -0.45
C VAL A 471 14.05 -20.56 0.18
N VAL A 472 13.87 -20.57 1.49
CA VAL A 472 13.93 -19.40 2.35
C VAL A 472 15.39 -18.98 2.59
N ASP A 473 15.75 -17.76 2.18
CA ASP A 473 17.08 -17.17 2.33
C ASP A 473 17.00 -15.66 2.62
N ALA A 474 17.25 -15.29 3.87
CA ALA A 474 17.23 -13.90 4.34
C ALA A 474 18.28 -13.01 3.68
N ILE A 475 19.43 -13.57 3.29
CA ILE A 475 20.48 -12.79 2.60
C ILE A 475 19.99 -12.45 1.20
N LYS A 476 19.40 -13.42 0.50
CA LYS A 476 18.85 -13.19 -0.84
C LYS A 476 17.69 -12.20 -0.83
N GLU A 477 16.81 -12.28 0.17
CA GLU A 477 15.73 -11.30 0.38
C GLU A 477 16.28 -9.88 0.57
N GLY A 478 17.26 -9.72 1.45
CA GLY A 478 17.93 -8.43 1.66
C GLY A 478 18.59 -7.87 0.39
N GLN A 479 19.21 -8.74 -0.41
CA GLN A 479 19.81 -8.36 -1.69
C GLN A 479 18.77 -7.92 -2.73
N LEU A 480 17.64 -8.62 -2.84
CA LEU A 480 16.56 -8.26 -3.76
C LEU A 480 15.89 -6.94 -3.32
N ALA A 481 15.62 -6.79 -2.03
CA ALA A 481 15.05 -5.56 -1.48
C ALA A 481 15.98 -4.36 -1.67
N GLU A 482 17.26 -4.46 -1.31
CA GLU A 482 18.22 -3.35 -1.50
C GLU A 482 18.47 -3.06 -2.99
N GLY A 483 18.61 -4.09 -3.82
CA GLY A 483 18.79 -3.94 -5.26
C GLY A 483 17.63 -3.18 -5.91
N SER A 484 16.38 -3.54 -5.57
CA SER A 484 15.21 -2.80 -6.03
C SER A 484 15.23 -1.32 -5.61
N ARG A 485 15.56 -1.03 -4.34
CA ARG A 485 15.67 0.34 -3.82
C ARG A 485 16.72 1.15 -4.57
N ILE A 486 17.91 0.58 -4.80
CA ILE A 486 19.01 1.23 -5.51
C ILE A 486 18.65 1.48 -6.98
N SER A 487 18.13 0.48 -7.69
CA SER A 487 17.80 0.62 -9.11
C SER A 487 16.69 1.64 -9.34
N MET A 488 15.66 1.67 -8.49
CA MET A 488 14.60 2.68 -8.55
C MET A 488 15.14 4.09 -8.28
N ALA A 489 15.95 4.25 -7.24
CA ALA A 489 16.57 5.53 -6.90
C ALA A 489 17.46 6.07 -8.04
N ARG A 490 18.27 5.19 -8.67
CA ARG A 490 19.10 5.54 -9.82
C ARG A 490 18.28 5.87 -11.06
N ALA A 491 17.21 5.13 -11.34
CA ALA A 491 16.34 5.40 -12.48
C ALA A 491 15.68 6.78 -12.33
N TYR A 492 15.17 7.09 -11.14
CA TYR A 492 14.62 8.39 -10.82
C TYR A 492 15.65 9.51 -10.96
N ALA A 493 16.83 9.36 -10.31
CA ALA A 493 17.91 10.36 -10.37
C ALA A 493 18.46 10.55 -11.80
N GLY A 494 18.39 9.52 -12.63
CA GLY A 494 18.76 9.56 -14.05
C GLY A 494 17.70 10.22 -14.96
N GLY A 495 16.57 10.68 -14.40
CA GLY A 495 15.48 11.30 -15.16
C GLY A 495 14.60 10.32 -15.95
N MET A 496 14.67 9.02 -15.64
CA MET A 496 13.91 7.96 -16.32
C MET A 496 12.55 7.73 -15.66
N VAL A 497 11.83 8.81 -15.33
CA VAL A 497 10.60 8.74 -14.51
C VAL A 497 9.51 7.96 -15.24
N ASP A 498 9.28 8.24 -16.53
CA ASP A 498 8.24 7.54 -17.30
C ASP A 498 8.56 6.04 -17.45
N ASP A 499 9.82 5.69 -17.71
CA ASP A 499 10.26 4.29 -17.74
C ASP A 499 10.06 3.63 -16.37
N LEU A 500 10.46 4.30 -15.29
CA LEU A 500 10.32 3.78 -13.93
C LEU A 500 8.86 3.50 -13.59
N VAL A 501 7.94 4.44 -13.85
CA VAL A 501 6.50 4.24 -13.63
C VAL A 501 5.99 3.08 -14.47
N TRP A 502 6.35 3.02 -15.75
CA TRP A 502 5.93 1.94 -16.63
C TRP A 502 6.39 0.57 -16.11
N PHE A 503 7.65 0.44 -15.71
CA PHE A 503 8.19 -0.81 -15.16
C PHE A 503 7.53 -1.21 -13.84
N LEU A 504 7.23 -0.25 -12.95
CA LEU A 504 6.53 -0.52 -11.69
C LEU A 504 5.10 -1.02 -11.93
N ALA A 505 4.36 -0.33 -12.79
CA ALA A 505 2.99 -0.71 -13.15
C ALA A 505 2.97 -2.08 -13.83
N HIS A 506 3.86 -2.31 -14.80
CA HIS A 506 3.93 -3.57 -15.51
C HIS A 506 4.40 -4.74 -14.63
N ALA A 507 5.35 -4.51 -13.72
CA ALA A 507 5.75 -5.52 -12.74
C ALA A 507 4.61 -5.83 -11.76
N SER A 508 3.80 -4.84 -11.37
CA SER A 508 2.61 -5.05 -10.55
C SER A 508 1.57 -5.90 -11.29
N GLN A 509 1.30 -5.62 -12.57
CA GLN A 509 0.44 -6.48 -13.40
C GLN A 509 0.97 -7.91 -13.47
N HIS A 510 2.29 -8.08 -13.63
CA HIS A 510 2.90 -9.40 -13.62
C HIS A 510 2.70 -10.11 -12.27
N ALA A 511 2.91 -9.40 -11.16
CA ALA A 511 2.70 -9.89 -9.80
C ALA A 511 1.26 -10.39 -9.54
N TRP A 512 0.27 -9.75 -10.17
CA TRP A 512 -1.16 -10.09 -10.04
C TRP A 512 -1.64 -11.19 -11.00
N GLN A 513 -1.15 -11.24 -12.24
CA GLN A 513 -1.79 -12.09 -13.27
C GLN A 513 -0.84 -12.92 -14.14
N VAL A 514 0.47 -12.69 -14.08
CA VAL A 514 1.43 -13.42 -14.94
C VAL A 514 2.25 -14.40 -14.13
N ASN A 515 2.89 -13.93 -13.06
CA ASN A 515 3.75 -14.73 -12.21
C ASN A 515 3.10 -15.06 -10.85
N TYR A 516 1.93 -14.49 -10.56
CA TYR A 516 1.09 -14.79 -9.39
C TYR A 516 1.82 -14.65 -8.05
N LEU A 517 2.78 -13.74 -7.95
CA LEU A 517 3.51 -13.47 -6.71
C LEU A 517 2.59 -12.96 -5.60
N PHE A 518 1.54 -12.19 -5.92
CA PHE A 518 0.55 -11.79 -4.91
C PHE A 518 -0.29 -12.97 -4.43
N GLU A 519 -0.69 -13.92 -5.31
CA GLU A 519 -1.41 -15.13 -4.89
C GLU A 519 -0.52 -15.99 -3.97
N ALA A 520 0.75 -16.12 -4.35
CA ALA A 520 1.75 -16.81 -3.53
C ALA A 520 1.90 -16.15 -2.16
N ALA A 521 2.03 -14.83 -2.10
CA ALA A 521 2.17 -14.09 -0.86
C ALA A 521 0.89 -14.17 0.01
N MET A 522 -0.29 -14.12 -0.61
CA MET A 522 -1.58 -14.31 0.06
C MET A 522 -1.63 -15.65 0.78
N PHE A 523 -1.30 -16.76 0.10
CA PHE A 523 -1.29 -18.06 0.77
C PHE A 523 -0.15 -18.21 1.78
N GLY A 524 1.01 -17.61 1.52
CA GLY A 524 2.13 -17.59 2.45
C GLY A 524 1.81 -16.87 3.76
N SER A 525 0.95 -15.85 3.71
CA SER A 525 0.48 -15.12 4.90
C SER A 525 -0.24 -16.01 5.91
N LEU A 526 -0.92 -17.07 5.45
CA LEU A 526 -1.61 -18.03 6.32
C LEU A 526 -0.64 -18.83 7.21
N LEU A 527 0.66 -18.81 6.91
CA LEU A 527 1.70 -19.49 7.68
C LEU A 527 2.31 -18.59 8.77
N ASP A 528 1.69 -17.45 9.07
CA ASP A 528 2.06 -16.58 10.18
C ASP A 528 2.24 -17.35 11.49
N ASP A 529 3.25 -16.93 12.27
CA ASP A 529 3.63 -17.53 13.55
C ASP A 529 2.67 -17.22 14.70
N GLY A 530 1.67 -16.37 14.47
CA GLY A 530 0.71 -15.92 15.47
C GLY A 530 1.29 -14.85 16.40
N GLY A 531 2.46 -14.28 16.12
CA GLY A 531 3.08 -13.31 17.01
C GLY A 531 2.29 -12.00 17.15
N LEU A 532 1.36 -11.73 16.23
CA LEU A 532 0.38 -10.63 16.27
C LEU A 532 -0.97 -11.01 16.89
N GLU A 533 -1.17 -12.25 17.35
CA GLU A 533 -2.43 -12.68 17.96
C GLU A 533 -2.82 -11.78 19.14
N GLY A 534 -4.00 -11.18 19.07
CA GLY A 534 -4.55 -10.28 20.09
C GLY A 534 -3.75 -8.98 20.30
N LYS A 535 -2.92 -8.58 19.33
CA LYS A 535 -2.17 -7.31 19.33
C LYS A 535 -2.65 -6.41 18.20
N LEU A 536 -2.12 -5.19 18.16
CA LEU A 536 -2.28 -4.28 17.02
C LEU A 536 -1.03 -4.36 16.14
N ASP A 537 -1.23 -4.17 14.84
CA ASP A 537 -0.14 -4.17 13.85
C ASP A 537 0.56 -2.80 13.74
N ARG A 538 1.02 -2.30 14.89
CA ARG A 538 1.69 -0.99 15.02
C ARG A 538 2.68 -0.97 16.17
N PHE A 539 3.63 -0.02 16.13
CA PHE A 539 4.53 0.19 17.25
C PHE A 539 3.78 0.82 18.43
N THR A 540 3.75 0.13 19.58
CA THR A 540 3.09 0.56 20.82
C THR A 540 4.07 1.09 21.86
#